data_AF-M1BM78-F1
#
_entry.id   AF-M1BM78-F1
#
_cell.length_a   1.000
_cell.length_b   1.000
_cell.length_c   1.000
_cell.angle_alpha   90.00
_cell.angle_beta   90.00
_cell.angle_gamma   90.00
#
_symmetry.space_group_name_H-M   'P 1'
#
loop_
_entity.id
_entity.type
_entity.pdbx_description
1 polymer ?
#
loop_
_entity_poly.entity_id
_entity_poly.type
_entity_poly.pdbx_seq_one_letter_code
_entity_poly.pdbx_strand_id
1 'polypeptide(L)'
;MQNEKCSKHFPKRFISSTSIDEEGYPVYRRRDDGRSTKRSGIDLDNRYVVPHNRFLLLKYGVHINVEWCSQSRSIKYLFKYVNKGHDRVTVAFCDSANSSDSRGVDEINMYCDCRYISPCEAAWRIFKFPIHHREPSVERLSFNLPSNQNIIFSDDDPIDVVINKPTIKESKFLS
;
A
#
# COMPACT_ATOMS: atom_id res chain seq x y z
N MET A 1 3.89 -25.93 9.89
CA MET A 1 4.80 -26.31 10.99
C MET A 1 6.22 -26.17 10.47
N GLN A 2 7.17 -25.72 11.29
CA GLN A 2 8.60 -25.73 10.96
C GLN A 2 9.31 -26.42 12.13
N ASN A 3 10.07 -27.47 11.85
CA ASN A 3 10.75 -28.29 12.86
C ASN A 3 9.80 -28.77 13.98
N GLU A 4 8.65 -29.32 13.58
CA GLU A 4 7.58 -29.81 14.49
C GLU A 4 6.96 -28.75 15.42
N LYS A 5 7.37 -27.48 15.27
CA LYS A 5 6.82 -26.34 16.01
C LYS A 5 5.95 -25.51 15.10
N CYS A 6 4.94 -24.87 15.68
CA CYS A 6 4.16 -23.89 14.97
C CYS A 6 5.02 -22.66 14.66
N SER A 7 5.12 -22.26 13.38
CA SER A 7 5.85 -21.06 12.96
C SER A 7 5.27 -19.75 13.51
N LYS A 8 4.04 -19.81 14.06
CA LYS A 8 3.37 -18.69 14.74
C LYS A 8 3.45 -18.79 16.27
N HIS A 9 4.27 -19.72 16.78
CA HIS A 9 4.53 -19.94 18.21
C HIS A 9 3.27 -20.29 19.01
N PHE A 10 2.38 -21.09 18.43
CA PHE A 10 1.29 -21.75 19.17
C PHE A 10 1.76 -23.09 19.75
N PRO A 11 1.25 -23.50 20.92
CA PRO A 11 0.31 -22.79 21.79
C PRO A 11 0.92 -21.58 22.50
N LYS A 12 0.12 -20.53 22.72
CA LYS A 12 0.53 -19.36 23.52
C LYS A 12 0.34 -19.64 25.02
N ARG A 13 1.02 -18.91 25.89
CA ARG A 13 0.87 -19.05 27.35
C ARG A 13 -0.48 -18.53 27.83
N PHE A 14 -1.00 -19.09 28.93
CA PHE A 14 -2.14 -18.50 29.64
C PHE A 14 -1.71 -17.23 30.36
N ILE A 15 -2.53 -16.19 30.26
CA ILE A 15 -2.28 -14.85 30.79
C ILE A 15 -3.61 -14.27 31.26
N SER A 16 -3.63 -13.74 32.48
CA SER A 16 -4.85 -13.27 33.16
C SER A 16 -5.38 -11.93 32.66
N SER A 17 -4.54 -11.10 32.05
CA SER A 17 -4.87 -9.78 31.51
C SER A 17 -4.19 -9.54 30.15
N THR A 18 -4.69 -8.57 29.38
CA THR A 18 -4.01 -8.13 28.17
C THR A 18 -2.97 -7.08 28.58
N SER A 19 -1.72 -7.25 28.16
CA SER A 19 -0.63 -6.30 28.40
C SER A 19 0.17 -6.06 27.11
N ILE A 20 1.07 -5.08 27.14
CA ILE A 20 2.03 -4.83 26.06
C ILE A 20 3.39 -5.34 26.53
N ASP A 21 4.10 -6.10 25.70
CA ASP A 21 5.46 -6.56 26.01
C ASP A 21 6.52 -5.46 25.79
N GLU A 22 7.77 -5.76 26.15
CA GLU A 22 8.91 -4.83 25.97
C GLU A 22 9.15 -4.47 24.49
N GLU A 23 8.73 -5.34 23.57
CA GLU A 23 8.78 -5.08 22.14
C GLU A 23 7.54 -4.31 21.64
N GLY A 24 6.58 -3.97 22.48
CA GLY A 24 5.38 -3.23 22.10
C GLY A 24 4.30 -4.05 21.40
N TYR A 25 4.39 -5.38 21.40
CA TYR A 25 3.33 -6.24 20.89
C TYR A 25 2.26 -6.50 21.97
N PRO A 26 0.98 -6.56 21.57
CA PRO A 26 -0.09 -6.91 22.49
C PRO A 26 -0.01 -8.39 22.85
N VAL A 27 0.16 -8.64 24.13
CA VAL A 27 0.05 -9.96 24.73
C VAL A 27 -1.37 -10.11 25.27
N TYR A 28 -2.22 -10.78 24.49
CA TYR A 28 -3.64 -10.92 24.81
C TYR A 28 -3.90 -11.86 25.99
N ARG A 29 -4.90 -11.50 26.78
CA ARG A 29 -5.47 -12.37 27.83
C ARG A 29 -5.90 -13.73 27.26
N ARG A 30 -5.45 -14.80 27.91
CA ARG A 30 -5.82 -16.20 27.65
C ARG A 30 -6.06 -16.88 28.99
N ARG A 31 -7.33 -17.07 29.35
CA ARG A 31 -7.69 -17.70 30.63
C ARG A 31 -7.67 -19.20 30.48
N ASP A 32 -7.25 -19.93 31.50
CA ASP A 32 -7.55 -21.35 31.55
C ASP A 32 -9.02 -21.51 31.97
N ASP A 33 -9.89 -21.88 31.03
CA ASP A 33 -11.31 -22.11 31.26
C ASP A 33 -11.66 -23.60 31.30
N GLY A 34 -10.66 -24.49 31.27
CA GLY A 34 -10.83 -25.95 31.25
C GLY A 34 -11.51 -26.49 30.00
N ARG A 35 -11.74 -25.65 28.97
CA ARG A 35 -12.41 -26.08 27.72
C ARG A 35 -11.37 -26.48 26.68
N SER A 36 -11.50 -27.69 26.18
CA SER A 36 -10.70 -28.20 25.06
C SER A 36 -11.56 -28.91 24.03
N THR A 37 -11.06 -29.00 22.80
CA THR A 37 -11.66 -29.77 21.71
C THR A 37 -10.59 -30.59 21.02
N LYS A 38 -10.90 -31.85 20.71
CA LYS A 38 -9.96 -32.75 20.05
C LYS A 38 -10.09 -32.62 18.54
N ARG A 39 -9.00 -32.26 17.87
CA ARG A 39 -8.90 -32.21 16.40
C ARG A 39 -7.66 -32.97 15.95
N SER A 40 -7.85 -33.94 15.06
CA SER A 40 -6.74 -34.76 14.53
C SER A 40 -5.88 -35.41 15.61
N GLY A 41 -6.51 -35.86 16.71
CA GLY A 41 -5.80 -36.48 17.84
C GLY A 41 -5.15 -35.50 18.82
N ILE A 42 -5.16 -34.19 18.53
CA ILE A 42 -4.57 -33.15 19.38
C ILE A 42 -5.68 -32.45 20.17
N ASP A 43 -5.50 -32.31 21.48
CA ASP A 43 -6.39 -31.51 22.32
C ASP A 43 -6.04 -30.03 22.18
N LEU A 44 -6.99 -29.25 21.66
CA LEU A 44 -6.87 -27.83 21.40
C LEU A 44 -7.71 -27.06 22.42
N ASP A 45 -7.06 -26.19 23.18
CA ASP A 45 -7.71 -25.19 24.02
C ASP A 45 -7.55 -23.79 23.40
N ASN A 46 -7.95 -22.75 24.14
CA ASN A 46 -7.85 -21.38 23.66
C ASN A 46 -6.41 -20.87 23.48
N ARG A 47 -5.37 -21.60 23.93
CA ARG A 47 -3.98 -21.25 23.67
C ARG A 47 -3.62 -21.37 22.21
N TYR A 48 -4.36 -22.19 21.44
CA TYR A 48 -4.19 -22.41 20.00
C TYR A 48 -4.99 -21.45 19.10
N VAL A 49 -5.79 -20.57 19.71
CA VAL A 49 -6.73 -19.71 18.99
C VAL A 49 -6.22 -18.27 18.90
N VAL A 50 -6.48 -17.59 17.78
CA VAL A 50 -6.23 -16.15 17.67
C VAL A 50 -7.33 -15.40 18.44
N PRO A 51 -6.98 -14.53 19.40
CA PRO A 51 -7.96 -13.77 20.16
C PRO A 51 -8.74 -12.85 19.23
N HIS A 52 -10.04 -12.73 19.45
CA HIS A 52 -10.92 -11.84 18.68
C HIS A 52 -11.83 -11.06 19.60
N ASN A 53 -12.27 -9.89 19.15
CA ASN A 53 -13.24 -9.10 19.88
C ASN A 53 -14.66 -9.63 19.58
N ARG A 54 -15.29 -10.27 20.57
CA ARG A 54 -16.65 -10.84 20.43
C ARG A 54 -17.68 -9.81 19.99
N PHE A 55 -17.61 -8.58 20.49
CA PHE A 55 -18.56 -7.53 20.13
C PHE A 55 -18.43 -7.16 18.64
N LEU A 56 -17.22 -6.96 18.15
CA LEU A 56 -16.97 -6.61 16.75
C LEU A 56 -17.33 -7.76 15.80
N LEU A 57 -17.01 -9.00 16.19
CA LEU A 57 -17.39 -10.20 15.44
C LEU A 57 -18.91 -10.28 15.26
N LEU A 58 -19.67 -10.13 16.35
CA LEU A 58 -21.13 -10.22 16.31
C LEU A 58 -21.77 -9.03 15.60
N LYS A 59 -21.22 -7.82 15.75
CA LYS A 59 -21.78 -6.60 15.15
C LYS A 59 -21.64 -6.59 13.63
N TYR A 60 -20.52 -7.06 13.10
CA TYR A 60 -20.20 -6.94 11.67
C TYR A 60 -20.18 -8.28 10.92
N GLY A 61 -20.33 -9.41 11.61
CA GLY A 61 -20.29 -10.74 10.98
C GLY A 61 -18.93 -11.12 10.40
N VAL A 62 -17.85 -10.44 10.78
CA VAL A 62 -16.50 -10.63 10.24
C VAL A 62 -15.46 -10.65 11.35
N HIS A 63 -14.35 -11.37 11.13
CA HIS A 63 -13.24 -11.42 12.07
C HIS A 63 -12.40 -10.13 11.98
N ILE A 64 -12.56 -9.25 12.96
CA ILE A 64 -11.84 -7.97 13.02
C ILE A 64 -10.64 -8.10 13.96
N ASN A 65 -9.45 -7.85 13.42
CA ASN A 65 -8.23 -7.71 14.21
C ASN A 65 -8.17 -6.29 14.80
N VAL A 66 -7.95 -6.18 16.11
CA VAL A 66 -7.83 -4.90 16.82
C VAL A 66 -6.40 -4.78 17.30
N GLU A 67 -5.67 -3.79 16.81
CA GLU A 67 -4.27 -3.57 17.19
C GLU A 67 -4.11 -2.26 17.97
N TRP A 68 -3.21 -2.27 18.94
CA TRP A 68 -2.82 -1.08 19.68
C TRP A 68 -1.73 -0.35 18.89
N CYS A 69 -2.05 0.85 18.36
CA CYS A 69 -1.19 1.54 17.40
C CYS A 69 -0.34 2.68 17.99
N SER A 70 0.02 2.65 19.28
CA SER A 70 0.80 3.76 19.88
C SER A 70 2.32 3.67 19.64
N GLN A 71 2.81 2.67 18.90
CA GLN A 71 4.24 2.49 18.66
C GLN A 71 4.64 3.09 17.30
N SER A 72 5.85 3.65 17.19
CA SER A 72 6.42 4.16 15.92
C SER A 72 6.40 3.11 14.78
N ARG A 73 6.47 1.82 15.13
CA ARG A 73 6.29 0.71 14.20
C ARG A 73 4.88 0.67 13.58
N SER A 74 3.83 0.96 14.33
CA SER A 74 2.45 1.00 13.83
C SER A 74 2.26 2.15 12.83
N ILE A 75 2.89 3.30 13.09
CA ILE A 75 2.95 4.42 12.14
C ILE A 75 3.61 3.97 10.84
N LYS A 76 4.78 3.31 10.92
CA LYS A 76 5.45 2.73 9.74
C LYS A 76 4.53 1.76 9.00
N TYR A 77 3.74 0.93 9.69
CA TYR A 77 2.79 0.03 9.05
C TYR A 77 1.63 0.76 8.35
N LEU A 78 1.04 1.77 8.98
CA LEU A 78 -0.01 2.59 8.35
C LEU A 78 0.53 3.30 7.10
N PHE A 79 1.65 4.00 7.23
CA PHE A 79 2.30 4.68 6.10
C PHE A 79 2.80 3.69 5.04
N LYS A 80 3.21 2.48 5.43
CA LYS A 80 3.51 1.41 4.48
C LYS A 80 2.28 1.11 3.65
N TYR A 81 1.09 0.90 4.22
CA TYR A 81 -0.08 0.57 3.41
C TYR A 81 -0.62 1.75 2.60
N VAL A 82 -0.51 2.98 3.11
CA VAL A 82 -0.87 4.19 2.37
C VAL A 82 0.08 4.45 1.19
N ASN A 83 1.38 4.19 1.38
CA ASN A 83 2.41 4.44 0.36
C ASN A 83 2.86 3.18 -0.38
N LYS A 84 2.31 2.00 -0.04
CA LYS A 84 2.54 0.78 -0.81
C LYS A 84 1.92 1.08 -2.16
N GLY A 85 2.78 1.26 -3.15
CA GLY A 85 2.38 1.59 -4.50
C GLY A 85 1.25 0.68 -4.94
N HIS A 86 0.38 1.24 -5.77
CA HIS A 86 -0.74 0.50 -6.31
C HIS A 86 -0.22 -0.65 -7.16
N ASP A 87 -0.96 -1.74 -7.18
CA ASP A 87 -0.65 -2.87 -8.05
C ASP A 87 -0.57 -2.35 -9.50
N ARG A 88 0.55 -2.62 -10.16
CA ARG A 88 0.79 -2.24 -11.55
C ARG A 88 0.67 -3.47 -12.43
N VAL A 89 0.12 -3.28 -13.61
CA VAL A 89 0.04 -4.31 -14.64
C VAL A 89 0.58 -3.73 -15.94
N THR A 90 1.56 -4.40 -16.52
CA THR A 90 2.02 -4.10 -17.87
C THR A 90 1.19 -4.93 -18.84
N VAL A 91 0.44 -4.26 -19.70
CA VAL A 91 -0.36 -4.88 -20.77
C VAL A 91 0.43 -4.77 -22.07
N ALA A 92 0.64 -5.88 -22.76
CA ALA A 92 1.21 -5.90 -24.09
C ALA A 92 0.09 -6.03 -25.13
N PHE A 93 0.04 -5.11 -26.09
CA PHE A 93 -0.85 -5.18 -27.24
C PHE A 93 -0.12 -5.86 -28.39
N CYS A 94 -0.59 -7.05 -28.78
CA CYS A 94 -0.14 -7.69 -30.01
C CYS A 94 -1.13 -7.34 -31.12
N ASP A 95 -0.70 -6.63 -32.16
CA ASP A 95 -1.47 -6.55 -33.39
C ASP A 95 -1.58 -7.96 -33.98
N SER A 96 -2.80 -8.41 -34.27
CA SER A 96 -3.03 -9.66 -34.97
C SER A 96 -2.36 -9.56 -36.34
N ALA A 97 -1.31 -10.35 -36.55
CA ALA A 97 -0.50 -10.40 -37.76
C ALA A 97 -1.33 -10.79 -39.00
N ASN A 98 -2.09 -9.85 -39.56
CA ASN A 98 -2.87 -10.04 -40.79
C ASN A 98 -2.91 -8.81 -41.70
N SER A 99 -2.07 -7.80 -41.47
CA SER A 99 -1.88 -6.71 -42.43
C SER A 99 -0.42 -6.68 -42.86
N SER A 100 -0.18 -7.16 -44.08
CA SER A 100 1.05 -7.04 -44.85
C SER A 100 1.35 -5.58 -45.23
N ASP A 101 1.27 -4.66 -44.27
CA ASP A 101 1.60 -3.26 -44.48
C ASP A 101 2.79 -2.94 -43.60
N SER A 102 3.91 -2.63 -44.26
CA SER A 102 5.20 -2.26 -43.68
C SER A 102 5.14 -0.89 -43.01
N ARG A 103 4.20 -0.70 -42.07
CA ARG A 103 4.19 0.45 -41.17
C ARG A 103 5.02 0.07 -39.96
N GLY A 104 6.06 0.86 -39.70
CA GLY A 104 7.00 0.62 -38.61
C GLY A 104 6.27 0.30 -37.32
N VAL A 105 6.57 -0.87 -36.75
CA VAL A 105 6.02 -1.29 -35.47
C VAL A 105 6.56 -0.36 -34.39
N ASP A 106 5.68 0.39 -33.75
CA ASP A 106 6.05 1.26 -32.64
C ASP A 106 6.13 0.42 -31.35
N GLU A 107 7.36 0.03 -31.00
CA GLU A 107 7.67 -0.76 -29.80
C GLU A 107 7.18 -0.09 -28.49
N ILE A 108 7.04 1.25 -28.46
CA ILE A 108 6.59 1.98 -27.27
C ILE A 108 5.08 1.86 -27.11
N ASN A 109 4.32 1.96 -28.20
CA ASN A 109 2.86 1.82 -28.17
C ASN A 109 2.39 0.38 -27.92
N MET A 110 3.27 -0.62 -28.06
CA MET A 110 2.95 -2.02 -27.76
C MET A 110 2.79 -2.31 -26.28
N TYR A 111 3.27 -1.46 -25.37
CA TYR A 111 3.21 -1.72 -23.93
C TYR A 111 2.52 -0.59 -23.18
N CYS A 112 1.49 -0.92 -22.41
CA CYS A 112 0.81 0.02 -21.53
C CYS A 112 1.02 -0.39 -20.06
N ASP A 113 1.68 0.49 -19.29
CA ASP A 113 1.85 0.31 -17.86
C ASP A 113 0.66 0.92 -17.10
N CYS A 114 -0.24 0.06 -16.67
CA CYS A 114 -1.49 0.41 -16.01
C CYS A 114 -1.35 0.30 -14.49
N ARG A 115 -2.06 1.18 -13.77
CA ARG A 115 -2.15 1.18 -12.31
C ARG A 115 -3.56 0.77 -11.88
N TYR A 116 -3.67 -0.20 -10.97
CA TYR A 116 -4.95 -0.53 -10.36
C TYR A 116 -5.47 0.63 -9.49
N ILE A 117 -6.72 1.01 -9.74
CA ILE A 117 -7.47 1.99 -8.97
C ILE A 117 -8.71 1.29 -8.45
N SER A 118 -8.93 1.29 -7.13
CA SER A 118 -10.11 0.67 -6.54
C SER A 118 -11.39 1.39 -7.01
N PRO A 119 -12.55 0.71 -7.09
CA PRO A 119 -13.81 1.35 -7.49
C PRO A 119 -14.16 2.61 -6.68
N CYS A 120 -13.88 2.59 -5.37
CA CYS A 120 -14.11 3.73 -4.49
C CYS A 120 -13.23 4.93 -4.86
N GLU A 121 -11.94 4.70 -5.13
CA GLU A 121 -11.01 5.76 -5.55
C GLU A 121 -11.34 6.29 -6.95
N ALA A 122 -11.75 5.41 -7.87
CA ALA A 122 -12.17 5.80 -9.22
C ALA A 122 -13.38 6.73 -9.17
N ALA A 123 -14.41 6.38 -8.38
CA ALA A 123 -15.57 7.25 -8.17
C ALA A 123 -15.15 8.60 -7.59
N TRP A 124 -14.26 8.61 -6.58
CA TRP A 124 -13.76 9.85 -5.98
C TRP A 124 -13.07 10.76 -7.00
N ARG A 125 -12.27 10.18 -7.90
CA ARG A 125 -11.59 10.89 -8.99
C ARG A 125 -12.57 11.39 -10.06
N ILE A 126 -13.54 10.57 -10.47
CA ILE A 126 -14.57 10.92 -11.46
C ILE A 126 -15.39 12.12 -10.97
N PHE A 127 -15.80 12.11 -9.70
CA PHE A 127 -16.54 13.22 -9.09
C PHE A 127 -15.66 14.39 -8.63
N LYS A 128 -14.33 14.34 -8.89
CA LYS A 128 -13.35 15.37 -8.52
C LYS A 128 -13.38 15.75 -7.04
N PHE A 129 -13.68 14.79 -6.16
CA PHE A 129 -13.62 15.05 -4.72
C PHE A 129 -12.16 15.20 -4.27
N PRO A 130 -11.88 16.03 -3.23
CA PRO A 130 -10.56 16.13 -2.64
C PRO A 130 -10.09 14.75 -2.13
N ILE A 131 -8.93 14.28 -2.60
CA ILE A 131 -8.38 12.96 -2.26
C ILE A 131 -7.37 13.06 -1.11
N HIS A 132 -6.54 14.11 -1.13
CA HIS A 132 -5.56 14.36 -0.10
C HIS A 132 -5.43 15.86 0.12
N HIS A 133 -5.30 16.25 1.37
CA HIS A 133 -4.93 17.59 1.79
C HIS A 133 -3.59 17.47 2.52
N ARG A 134 -2.59 18.25 2.12
CA ARG A 134 -1.29 18.33 2.80
C ARG A 134 -1.00 19.78 3.12
N GLU A 135 -0.65 20.04 4.36
CA GLU A 135 -0.23 21.35 4.83
C GLU A 135 1.08 21.17 5.61
N PRO A 136 2.21 21.72 5.13
CA PRO A 136 2.36 22.55 3.91
C PRO A 136 2.25 21.74 2.60
N SER A 137 2.00 22.42 1.49
CA SER A 137 1.98 21.83 0.15
C SER A 137 3.33 21.18 -0.17
N VAL A 138 3.32 19.91 -0.56
CA VAL A 138 4.54 19.20 -0.97
C VAL A 138 4.76 19.47 -2.46
N GLU A 139 5.74 20.31 -2.78
CA GLU A 139 6.20 20.54 -4.15
C GLU A 139 7.22 19.46 -4.56
N ARG A 140 7.04 18.88 -5.75
CA ARG A 140 8.04 17.98 -6.33
C ARG A 140 9.14 18.83 -6.96
N LEU A 141 10.35 18.77 -6.40
CA LEU A 141 11.50 19.45 -6.96
C LEU A 141 11.99 18.72 -8.22
N SER A 142 12.17 19.47 -9.30
CA SER A 142 12.82 18.97 -10.52
C SER A 142 14.33 18.93 -10.30
N PHE A 143 14.94 17.76 -10.49
CA PHE A 143 16.40 17.59 -10.45
C PHE A 143 16.93 17.59 -11.88
N ASN A 144 17.72 18.60 -12.24
CA ASN A 144 18.32 18.72 -13.56
C ASN A 144 19.76 19.22 -13.40
N LEU A 145 20.65 18.82 -14.31
CA LEU A 145 21.99 19.42 -14.41
C LEU A 145 21.88 20.87 -14.93
N PRO A 146 22.90 21.73 -14.74
CA PRO A 146 22.95 23.04 -15.35
C PRO A 146 22.67 22.96 -16.86
N SER A 147 21.72 23.77 -17.33
CA SER A 147 21.29 23.84 -18.74
C SER A 147 20.58 22.59 -19.30
N ASN A 148 20.22 21.61 -18.46
CA ASN A 148 19.49 20.40 -18.85
C ASN A 148 18.09 20.34 -18.22
N GLN A 149 17.41 21.49 -18.12
CA GLN A 149 16.06 21.55 -17.56
C GLN A 149 15.06 20.86 -18.49
N ASN A 150 14.25 19.98 -17.92
CA ASN A 150 13.09 19.44 -18.64
C ASN A 150 12.02 20.53 -18.80
N ILE A 151 11.67 20.84 -20.05
CA ILE A 151 10.65 21.84 -20.41
C ILE A 151 9.52 21.12 -21.12
N ILE A 152 8.30 21.27 -20.60
CA ILE A 152 7.08 20.78 -21.25
C ILE A 152 6.44 21.98 -21.99
N PHE A 153 6.23 21.81 -23.30
CA PHE A 153 5.57 22.78 -24.18
C PHE A 153 4.65 22.05 -25.15
N SER A 154 3.64 22.75 -25.65
CA SER A 154 2.76 22.27 -26.72
C SER A 154 3.30 22.74 -28.08
N ASP A 155 2.95 22.06 -29.17
CA ASP A 155 3.44 22.39 -30.51
C ASP A 155 3.07 23.82 -30.95
N ASP A 156 1.94 24.35 -30.44
CA ASP A 156 1.45 25.70 -30.73
C ASP A 156 2.05 26.78 -29.80
N ASP A 157 2.89 26.42 -28.82
CA ASP A 157 3.45 27.39 -27.89
C ASP A 157 4.52 28.25 -28.58
N PRO A 158 4.40 29.60 -28.55
CA PRO A 158 5.42 30.47 -29.11
C PRO A 158 6.73 30.32 -28.32
N ILE A 159 7.85 30.21 -29.06
CA ILE A 159 9.19 29.93 -28.53
C ILE A 159 9.59 30.91 -27.42
N ASP A 160 9.27 32.20 -27.60
CA ASP A 160 9.60 33.25 -26.62
C ASP A 160 8.90 33.03 -25.27
N VAL A 161 7.70 32.45 -25.26
CA VAL A 161 6.97 32.14 -24.04
C VAL A 161 7.56 30.90 -23.37
N VAL A 162 7.96 29.90 -24.16
CA VAL A 162 8.56 28.66 -23.66
C VAL A 162 9.88 28.95 -22.94
N ILE A 163 10.77 29.75 -23.55
CA ILE A 163 12.09 30.08 -22.99
C ILE A 163 11.96 30.93 -21.71
N ASN A 164 10.93 31.76 -21.60
CA ASN A 164 10.73 32.66 -20.47
C ASN A 164 9.88 32.07 -19.33
N LYS A 165 9.53 30.77 -19.36
CA LYS A 165 8.75 30.14 -18.28
C LYS A 165 9.51 30.26 -16.94
N PRO A 166 8.88 30.78 -15.87
CA PRO A 166 9.55 31.05 -14.58
C PRO A 166 10.15 29.79 -13.94
N THR A 167 9.50 28.64 -14.14
CA THR A 167 9.96 27.31 -13.68
C THR A 167 11.32 26.87 -14.24
N ILE A 168 11.81 27.47 -15.34
CA ILE A 168 13.13 27.15 -15.91
C ILE A 168 14.27 27.69 -15.03
N LYS A 169 14.04 28.81 -14.34
CA LYS A 169 15.03 29.47 -13.47
C LYS A 169 15.02 28.92 -12.04
N GLU A 170 13.97 28.20 -11.65
CA GLU A 170 13.79 27.67 -10.30
C GLU A 170 14.54 26.34 -10.09
N SER A 171 15.86 26.33 -10.29
CA SER A 171 16.71 25.26 -9.75
C SER A 171 17.10 25.61 -8.31
N LYS A 172 16.45 25.00 -7.31
CA LYS A 172 16.63 25.33 -5.88
C LYS A 172 17.97 24.81 -5.28
N PHE A 173 18.92 24.30 -6.08
CA PHE A 173 20.17 23.68 -5.59
C PHE A 173 21.47 24.21 -6.17
N LEU A 174 21.46 25.35 -6.88
CA LEU A 174 22.69 26.07 -7.18
C LEU A 174 22.85 27.20 -6.17
N SER A 175 23.39 26.85 -5.00
CA SER A 175 24.13 27.77 -4.13
C SER A 175 25.61 27.65 -4.44
#